data_AF-A0A9N9IH36-F1
#
_entry.id   AF-A0A9N9IH36-F1
#
_cell.length_a   1.000
_cell.length_b   1.000
_cell.length_c   1.000
_cell.angle_alpha   90.00
_cell.angle_beta   90.00
_cell.angle_gamma   90.00
#
_symmetry.space_group_name_H-M   'P 1'
#
loop_
_entity.id
_entity.type
_entity.pdbx_description
1 polymer ?
#
loop_
_entity_poly.entity_id
_entity_poly.type
_entity_poly.pdbx_seq_one_letter_code
_entity_poly.pdbx_strand_id
1 'polypeptide(L)'
;DQACDNAESEIPDWDFDIVKQKAVDAWDNELSKIKVESDDENLKKIFYSSLYRTMIIPSDRTDENPMWKSFDKNGKLVPYYEDFYTLWDTFRTTNPLFTLFQSKRAVDIARSLIDIYENVGYMPDGRSGSSNGITQGGSNADMVIAETYLKQIDVNGKIDWNIAYEALLKDAEVDPWEEGLFQGRLHLTDYKKYGYIPSPYDRKLGYVDTPCSRTLEYSANDYSISLVAKGKIDDYIKYKNRATSWENLWCPDITYDGAEGFIIPRFINGTFDTQWATGDKLVKEFYSFYESTSWEYSLDVPFDVKRLIQLSGGPERFEERLDKTFADKSFLGGYYSIGNEPSFFHPCLYHFIGKQYKSVDVIRTIMKTKFGVGQDGIPGNDDSGAMGSWYAFNAIGIFPLGGTDIYLINSPCFDKVTIYLSMSPLKTFTIMAHNLTDNNIYIQNVKINNKEWKKTWFRHKDISGGAVMEIQMGPEPSKIWSVIGKDEDNKEIEDRVAPPSMSDYMNK
;
A
#
# COMPACT_ATOMS: atom_id res chain seq x y z
N ASP A 1 22.40 27.60 -19.80
CA ASP A 1 21.45 27.65 -20.92
C ASP A 1 20.08 27.19 -20.44
N GLN A 2 19.79 25.89 -20.29
CA GLN A 2 18.45 25.43 -19.85
C GLN A 2 17.92 26.11 -18.57
N ALA A 3 18.74 26.27 -17.52
CA ALA A 3 18.31 26.95 -16.30
C ALA A 3 17.95 28.44 -16.53
N CYS A 4 18.58 29.11 -17.49
CA CYS A 4 18.22 30.47 -17.89
C CYS A 4 16.89 30.46 -18.66
N ASP A 5 16.72 29.53 -19.60
CA ASP A 5 15.49 29.38 -20.38
C ASP A 5 14.28 29.08 -19.48
N ASN A 6 14.43 28.24 -18.45
CA ASN A 6 13.37 27.96 -17.47
C ASN A 6 13.01 29.23 -16.67
N ALA A 7 14.01 29.95 -16.16
CA ALA A 7 13.78 31.18 -15.40
C ALA A 7 13.07 32.26 -16.25
N GLU A 8 13.50 32.43 -17.50
CA GLU A 8 12.93 33.41 -18.43
C GLU A 8 11.51 33.04 -18.89
N SER A 9 11.22 31.74 -19.03
CA SER A 9 9.90 31.26 -19.48
C SER A 9 8.87 31.11 -18.36
N GLU A 10 9.28 30.68 -17.17
CA GLU A 10 8.37 30.45 -16.03
C GLU A 10 8.08 31.72 -15.23
N ILE A 11 9.07 32.61 -15.11
CA ILE A 11 8.99 33.86 -14.34
C ILE A 11 9.42 35.07 -15.19
N PRO A 12 8.76 35.35 -16.33
CA PRO A 12 9.17 36.42 -17.24
C PRO A 12 9.07 37.82 -16.62
N ASP A 13 8.11 38.03 -15.71
CA ASP A 13 7.80 39.34 -15.13
C ASP A 13 8.54 39.61 -13.80
N TRP A 14 9.19 38.61 -13.20
CA TRP A 14 9.91 38.71 -11.91
C TRP A 14 9.08 39.30 -10.74
N ASP A 15 7.77 39.00 -10.71
CA ASP A 15 6.84 39.47 -9.67
C ASP A 15 6.48 38.34 -8.67
N PHE A 16 6.81 38.57 -7.39
CA PHE A 16 6.57 37.60 -6.32
C PHE A 16 5.09 37.30 -6.07
N ASP A 17 4.23 38.32 -6.08
CA ASP A 17 2.81 38.16 -5.76
C ASP A 17 2.08 37.40 -6.88
N ILE A 18 2.47 37.63 -8.14
CA ILE A 18 1.98 36.86 -9.29
C ILE A 18 2.39 35.38 -9.17
N VAL A 19 3.65 35.09 -8.86
CA VAL A 19 4.14 33.71 -8.70
C VAL A 19 3.45 33.03 -7.53
N LYS A 20 3.29 33.72 -6.40
CA LYS A 20 2.58 33.22 -5.23
C LYS A 20 1.13 32.88 -5.57
N GLN A 21 0.41 33.74 -6.27
CA GLN A 21 -0.99 33.47 -6.63
C GLN A 21 -1.10 32.28 -7.58
N LYS A 22 -0.22 32.17 -8.60
CA LYS A 22 -0.16 30.99 -9.47
C LYS A 22 0.07 29.69 -8.69
N ALA A 23 0.93 29.72 -7.67
CA ALA A 23 1.18 28.57 -6.80
C ALA A 23 -0.05 28.22 -5.95
N VAL A 24 -0.76 29.21 -5.41
CA VAL A 24 -2.04 28.99 -4.68
C VAL A 24 -3.08 28.36 -5.61
N ASP A 25 -3.27 28.91 -6.81
CA ASP A 25 -4.24 28.39 -7.78
C ASP A 25 -3.91 26.95 -8.20
N ALA A 26 -2.62 26.62 -8.36
CA ALA A 26 -2.17 25.26 -8.65
C ALA A 26 -2.49 24.30 -7.50
N TRP A 27 -2.25 24.70 -6.25
CA TRP A 27 -2.61 23.89 -5.08
C TRP A 27 -4.12 23.72 -4.93
N ASP A 28 -4.91 24.77 -5.14
CA ASP A 28 -6.37 24.69 -5.10
C ASP A 28 -6.91 23.74 -6.19
N ASN A 29 -6.32 23.76 -7.39
CA ASN A 29 -6.66 22.82 -8.45
C ASN A 29 -6.35 21.35 -8.07
N GLU A 30 -5.21 21.09 -7.42
CA GLU A 30 -4.84 19.75 -7.00
C GLU A 30 -5.68 19.24 -5.81
N LEU A 31 -5.86 20.06 -4.78
CA LEU A 31 -6.61 19.71 -3.56
C LEU A 31 -8.11 19.60 -3.83
N SER A 32 -8.67 20.37 -4.77
CA SER A 32 -10.11 20.33 -5.10
C SER A 32 -10.56 19.07 -5.84
N LYS A 33 -9.63 18.17 -6.22
CA LYS A 33 -9.94 16.85 -6.79
C LYS A 33 -10.53 15.88 -5.75
N ILE A 34 -10.43 16.18 -4.47
CA ILE A 34 -11.22 15.54 -3.42
C ILE A 34 -11.90 16.64 -2.59
N LYS A 35 -13.22 16.68 -2.63
CA LYS A 35 -14.02 17.65 -1.87
C LYS A 35 -14.67 16.94 -0.69
N VAL A 36 -14.49 17.48 0.51
CA VAL A 36 -15.08 16.97 1.74
C VAL A 36 -16.05 17.98 2.36
N GLU A 37 -17.15 17.49 2.93
CA GLU A 37 -18.15 18.28 3.65
C GLU A 37 -18.13 17.89 5.14
N SER A 38 -17.84 18.87 6.01
CA SER A 38 -17.87 18.75 7.48
C SER A 38 -17.79 20.14 8.12
N ASP A 39 -18.42 20.26 9.29
CA ASP A 39 -18.35 21.45 10.16
C ASP A 39 -17.08 21.49 11.02
N ASP A 40 -16.29 20.41 11.06
CA ASP A 40 -15.01 20.37 11.80
C ASP A 40 -13.86 20.91 10.93
N GLU A 41 -13.46 22.16 11.20
CA GLU A 41 -12.35 22.82 10.52
C GLU A 41 -10.99 22.16 10.79
N ASN A 42 -10.77 21.57 11.97
CA ASN A 42 -9.52 20.87 12.26
C ASN A 42 -9.43 19.58 11.46
N LEU A 43 -10.52 18.81 11.36
CA LEU A 43 -10.59 17.62 10.53
C LEU A 43 -10.26 17.95 9.06
N LYS A 44 -10.88 19.02 8.51
CA LYS A 44 -10.57 19.50 7.15
C LYS A 44 -9.11 19.91 7.01
N LYS A 45 -8.55 20.64 7.99
CA LYS A 45 -7.15 21.06 7.96
C LYS A 45 -6.18 19.88 7.97
N ILE A 46 -6.40 18.87 8.83
CA ILE A 46 -5.56 17.66 8.87
C ILE A 46 -5.68 16.91 7.54
N PHE A 47 -6.89 16.77 7.00
CA PHE A 47 -7.12 16.08 5.73
C PHE A 47 -6.40 16.74 4.55
N TYR A 48 -6.62 18.04 4.32
CA TYR A 48 -5.97 18.74 3.19
C TYR A 48 -4.46 18.90 3.39
N SER A 49 -3.98 19.04 4.63
CA SER A 49 -2.53 19.01 4.91
C SER A 49 -1.94 17.65 4.60
N SER A 50 -2.66 16.56 4.88
CA SER A 50 -2.24 15.19 4.56
C SER A 50 -2.21 14.97 3.04
N LEU A 51 -3.23 15.43 2.31
CA LEU A 51 -3.21 15.39 0.84
C LEU A 51 -2.06 16.21 0.24
N TYR A 52 -1.82 17.41 0.75
CA TYR A 52 -0.70 18.25 0.31
C TYR A 52 0.63 17.50 0.37
N ARG A 53 0.91 16.82 1.50
CA ARG A 53 2.18 16.10 1.69
C ARG A 53 2.36 14.93 0.71
N THR A 54 1.28 14.28 0.30
CA THR A 54 1.31 13.21 -0.72
C THR A 54 1.74 13.69 -2.10
N MET A 55 1.74 15.00 -2.38
CA MET A 55 1.94 15.53 -3.73
C MET A 55 3.27 16.27 -3.90
N ILE A 56 4.19 16.16 -2.93
CA ILE A 56 5.51 16.82 -2.95
C ILE A 56 6.56 15.98 -3.68
N ILE A 57 6.62 14.68 -3.40
CA ILE A 57 7.53 13.72 -4.04
C ILE A 57 6.77 12.44 -4.45
N PRO A 58 7.17 11.74 -5.54
CA PRO A 58 8.28 12.05 -6.44
C PRO A 58 8.07 13.34 -7.26
N SER A 59 9.15 14.01 -7.61
CA SER A 59 9.14 15.28 -8.35
C SER A 59 9.04 15.03 -9.85
N ASP A 60 8.19 15.79 -10.55
CA ASP A 60 8.15 15.76 -12.03
C ASP A 60 9.31 16.60 -12.56
N ARG A 61 10.30 15.94 -13.15
CA ARG A 61 11.49 16.53 -13.78
C ARG A 61 11.50 16.26 -15.28
N THR A 62 10.32 16.16 -15.89
CA THR A 62 10.18 15.97 -17.33
C THR A 62 10.90 17.10 -18.07
N ASP A 63 11.74 16.74 -19.05
CA ASP A 63 12.63 17.64 -19.80
C ASP A 63 13.84 18.18 -19.02
N GLU A 64 14.02 17.78 -17.77
CA GLU A 64 15.15 18.19 -16.92
C GLU A 64 16.05 17.01 -16.49
N ASN A 65 15.83 15.82 -17.04
CA ASN A 65 16.71 14.67 -16.80
C ASN A 65 18.10 14.95 -17.40
N PRO A 66 19.18 15.02 -16.59
CA PRO A 66 20.53 15.31 -17.10
C PRO A 66 21.19 14.10 -17.78
N MET A 67 20.65 12.89 -17.59
CA MET A 67 21.31 11.64 -17.98
C MET A 67 20.88 11.16 -19.36
N TRP A 68 19.59 11.25 -19.70
CA TRP A 68 19.06 10.84 -21.00
C TRP A 68 17.76 11.58 -21.33
N LYS A 69 17.34 11.49 -22.60
CA LYS A 69 16.06 11.99 -23.09
C LYS A 69 15.38 10.92 -23.94
N SER A 70 14.25 10.43 -23.47
CA SER A 70 13.48 9.37 -24.14
C SER A 70 12.24 9.93 -24.84
N PHE A 71 11.88 9.32 -25.96
CA PHE A 71 10.66 9.65 -26.71
C PHE A 71 9.85 8.39 -26.93
N ASP A 72 8.53 8.50 -26.76
CA ASP A 72 7.63 7.39 -27.07
C ASP A 72 7.53 7.16 -28.59
N LYS A 73 6.84 6.09 -28.99
CA LYS A 73 6.64 5.70 -30.39
C LYS A 73 6.02 6.78 -31.29
N ASN A 74 5.41 7.82 -30.71
CA ASN A 74 4.83 8.95 -31.44
C ASN A 74 5.76 10.18 -31.45
N GLY A 75 6.99 10.05 -30.98
CA GLY A 75 7.96 11.14 -30.87
C GLY A 75 7.68 12.13 -29.74
N LYS A 76 6.80 11.78 -28.79
CA LYS A 76 6.53 12.63 -27.63
C LYS A 76 7.48 12.28 -26.48
N LEU A 77 7.99 13.32 -25.80
CA LEU A 77 8.85 13.17 -24.62
C LEU A 77 8.18 12.26 -23.58
N VAL A 78 8.95 11.27 -23.10
CA VAL A 78 8.54 10.41 -21.98
C VAL A 78 8.64 11.21 -20.68
N PRO A 79 7.63 11.18 -19.80
CA PRO A 79 7.70 11.82 -18.49
C PRO A 79 8.87 11.27 -17.67
N TYR A 80 9.53 12.15 -16.91
CA TYR A 80 10.60 11.76 -16.00
C TYR A 80 10.26 12.23 -14.59
N TYR A 81 10.01 11.28 -13.70
CA TYR A 81 9.84 11.49 -12.28
C TYR A 81 11.12 11.07 -11.55
N GLU A 82 11.47 11.79 -10.51
CA GLU A 82 12.65 11.54 -9.68
C GLU A 82 12.29 11.66 -8.20
N ASP A 83 13.23 11.35 -7.30
CA ASP A 83 13.02 11.40 -5.84
C ASP A 83 11.98 10.39 -5.37
N PHE A 84 12.02 9.20 -5.96
CA PHE A 84 11.41 8.00 -5.40
C PHE A 84 12.19 7.59 -4.14
N TYR A 85 12.11 8.35 -3.06
CA TYR A 85 12.95 8.14 -1.88
C TYR A 85 12.86 6.69 -1.40
N THR A 86 11.63 6.16 -1.38
CA THR A 86 11.38 4.73 -1.44
C THR A 86 9.95 4.40 -1.88
N LEU A 87 9.84 3.40 -2.76
CA LEU A 87 8.58 2.83 -3.17
C LEU A 87 8.04 1.87 -2.12
N TRP A 88 8.88 1.37 -1.21
CA TRP A 88 8.46 0.58 -0.06
C TRP A 88 7.37 1.33 0.72
N ASP A 89 7.56 2.62 1.04
CA ASP A 89 6.49 3.39 1.72
C ASP A 89 5.27 3.60 0.83
N THR A 90 5.53 4.11 -0.39
CA THR A 90 4.50 4.76 -1.19
C THR A 90 3.59 3.76 -1.93
N PHE A 91 4.05 2.53 -2.20
CA PHE A 91 3.20 1.51 -2.84
C PHE A 91 1.97 1.14 -1.97
N ARG A 92 2.11 1.27 -0.65
CA ARG A 92 1.09 0.84 0.32
C ARG A 92 -0.15 1.73 0.27
N THR A 93 0.03 3.05 0.20
CA THR A 93 -1.11 4.00 0.20
C THR A 93 -0.92 5.21 -0.72
N THR A 94 0.27 5.76 -0.93
CA THR A 94 0.45 6.98 -1.76
C THR A 94 0.18 6.73 -3.24
N ASN A 95 0.80 5.71 -3.84
CA ASN A 95 0.52 5.32 -5.22
C ASN A 95 -0.95 4.87 -5.39
N PRO A 96 -1.55 4.09 -4.47
CA PRO A 96 -2.98 3.82 -4.48
C PRO A 96 -3.89 5.04 -4.45
N LEU A 97 -3.46 6.09 -3.77
CA LEU A 97 -4.17 7.35 -3.75
C LEU A 97 -4.07 8.05 -5.11
N PHE A 98 -2.90 8.03 -5.76
CA PHE A 98 -2.73 8.55 -7.11
C PHE A 98 -3.54 7.78 -8.16
N THR A 99 -3.57 6.45 -8.09
CA THR A 99 -4.38 5.65 -9.02
C THR A 99 -5.89 5.89 -8.83
N LEU A 100 -6.32 6.41 -7.67
CA LEU A 100 -7.70 6.77 -7.40
C LEU A 100 -8.11 8.13 -8.02
N PHE A 101 -7.34 9.20 -7.82
CA PHE A 101 -7.76 10.56 -8.22
C PHE A 101 -6.74 11.35 -9.06
N GLN A 102 -5.53 10.82 -9.25
CA GLN A 102 -4.45 11.41 -10.06
C GLN A 102 -4.02 10.47 -11.18
N SER A 103 -4.99 9.85 -11.88
CA SER A 103 -4.73 8.80 -12.88
C SER A 103 -3.68 9.19 -13.93
N LYS A 104 -3.66 10.45 -14.40
CA LYS A 104 -2.59 10.96 -15.28
C LYS A 104 -1.20 10.86 -14.62
N ARG A 105 -1.05 11.35 -13.38
CA ARG A 105 0.22 11.32 -12.63
C ARG A 105 0.65 9.88 -12.38
N ALA A 106 -0.26 9.00 -11.99
CA ALA A 106 0.04 7.58 -11.79
C ALA A 106 0.55 6.91 -13.09
N VAL A 107 -0.08 7.20 -14.24
CA VAL A 107 0.38 6.72 -15.55
C VAL A 107 1.75 7.30 -15.91
N ASP A 108 1.99 8.59 -15.68
CA ASP A 108 3.27 9.21 -15.98
C ASP A 108 4.40 8.71 -15.07
N ILE A 109 4.12 8.45 -13.79
CA ILE A 109 5.03 7.77 -12.85
C ILE A 109 5.38 6.36 -13.35
N ALA A 110 4.37 5.56 -13.74
CA ALA A 110 4.60 4.21 -14.27
C ALA A 110 5.47 4.25 -15.53
N ARG A 111 5.23 5.19 -16.44
CA ARG A 111 6.08 5.41 -17.64
C ARG A 111 7.50 5.80 -17.27
N SER A 112 7.69 6.64 -16.25
CA SER A 112 9.02 7.01 -15.78
C SER A 112 9.78 5.84 -15.17
N LEU A 113 9.12 4.98 -14.39
CA LEU A 113 9.75 3.77 -13.82
C LEU A 113 10.22 2.83 -14.94
N ILE A 114 9.39 2.66 -15.97
CA ILE A 114 9.72 1.85 -17.16
C ILE A 114 10.89 2.47 -17.94
N ASP A 115 10.88 3.80 -18.13
CA ASP A 115 11.97 4.51 -18.81
C ASP A 115 13.30 4.42 -18.06
N ILE A 116 13.26 4.46 -16.72
CA ILE A 116 14.43 4.20 -15.88
C ILE A 116 14.92 2.76 -16.09
N TYR A 117 14.02 1.78 -16.14
CA TYR A 117 14.39 0.39 -16.45
C TYR A 117 15.07 0.26 -17.82
N GLU A 118 14.56 0.90 -18.88
CA GLU A 118 15.15 0.82 -20.21
C GLU A 118 16.57 1.42 -20.27
N ASN A 119 16.84 2.47 -19.47
CA ASN A 119 18.12 3.18 -19.50
C ASN A 119 19.13 2.70 -18.44
N VAL A 120 18.66 2.19 -17.31
CA VAL A 120 19.47 1.81 -16.13
C VAL A 120 19.46 0.29 -15.89
N GLY A 121 18.50 -0.43 -16.47
CA GLY A 121 18.43 -1.90 -16.47
C GLY A 121 17.56 -2.52 -15.37
N TYR A 122 17.13 -1.73 -14.39
CA TYR A 122 16.24 -2.12 -13.30
C TYR A 122 15.29 -0.97 -12.94
N MET A 123 14.07 -1.28 -12.51
CA MET A 123 13.23 -0.27 -11.87
C MET A 123 13.78 0.02 -10.46
N PRO A 124 13.78 1.27 -9.99
CA PRO A 124 14.26 1.58 -8.65
C PRO A 124 13.23 1.22 -7.60
N ASP A 125 13.68 0.69 -6.46
CA ASP A 125 12.90 0.71 -5.21
C ASP A 125 13.09 2.03 -4.48
N GLY A 126 14.33 2.54 -4.44
CA GLY A 126 14.68 3.89 -4.00
C GLY A 126 15.54 4.59 -5.05
N ARG A 127 15.33 5.89 -5.29
CA ARG A 127 16.10 6.71 -6.23
C ARG A 127 16.01 8.20 -5.91
N SER A 128 17.14 8.88 -5.88
CA SER A 128 17.22 10.34 -5.83
C SER A 128 18.55 10.80 -6.41
N GLY A 129 18.60 12.04 -6.91
CA GLY A 129 19.81 12.59 -7.52
C GLY A 129 20.34 11.75 -8.70
N SER A 130 19.43 11.17 -9.49
CA SER A 130 19.73 10.33 -10.65
C SER A 130 20.48 9.03 -10.34
N SER A 131 20.50 8.60 -9.08
CA SER A 131 21.12 7.36 -8.62
C SER A 131 20.16 6.53 -7.78
N ASN A 132 20.26 5.21 -7.85
CA ASN A 132 19.44 4.34 -7.01
C ASN A 132 19.94 4.40 -5.56
N GLY A 133 18.99 4.49 -4.63
CA GLY A 133 19.22 4.35 -3.20
C GLY A 133 19.16 2.89 -2.76
N ILE A 134 19.29 2.66 -1.45
CA ILE A 134 19.23 1.31 -0.89
C ILE A 134 17.78 0.77 -0.97
N THR A 135 17.63 -0.49 -1.40
CA THR A 135 16.36 -1.23 -1.41
C THR A 135 15.95 -1.59 0.02
N GLN A 136 14.69 -1.36 0.38
CA GLN A 136 14.23 -1.41 1.79
C GLN A 136 13.36 -2.63 2.09
N GLY A 137 13.30 -3.56 1.14
CA GLY A 137 12.77 -4.89 1.34
C GLY A 137 12.59 -5.61 0.01
N GLY A 138 11.65 -5.09 -0.78
CA GLY A 138 11.18 -5.64 -2.05
C GLY A 138 11.75 -4.96 -3.29
N SER A 139 11.20 -5.32 -4.44
CA SER A 139 11.24 -4.55 -5.69
C SER A 139 9.89 -3.85 -5.89
N ASN A 140 9.59 -2.81 -5.10
CA ASN A 140 8.20 -2.32 -4.96
C ASN A 140 7.68 -1.48 -6.14
N ALA A 141 8.56 -1.16 -7.11
CA ALA A 141 8.11 -0.75 -8.44
C ALA A 141 7.17 -1.79 -9.06
N ASP A 142 7.38 -3.09 -8.78
CA ASP A 142 6.49 -4.17 -9.20
C ASP A 142 5.05 -3.93 -8.74
N MET A 143 4.88 -3.50 -7.49
CA MET A 143 3.56 -3.23 -6.89
C MET A 143 2.88 -2.05 -7.56
N VAL A 144 3.62 -0.96 -7.85
CA VAL A 144 3.10 0.24 -8.51
C VAL A 144 2.67 -0.07 -9.96
N ILE A 145 3.48 -0.80 -10.71
CA ILE A 145 3.17 -1.21 -12.08
C ILE A 145 1.98 -2.17 -12.11
N ALA A 146 1.98 -3.20 -11.26
CA ALA A 146 0.89 -4.17 -11.18
C ALA A 146 -0.44 -3.51 -10.83
N GLU A 147 -0.46 -2.60 -9.86
CA GLU A 147 -1.67 -1.88 -9.51
C GLU A 147 -2.20 -1.01 -10.66
N THR A 148 -1.30 -0.26 -11.32
CA THR A 148 -1.64 0.58 -12.48
C THR A 148 -2.28 -0.26 -13.59
N TYR A 149 -1.73 -1.45 -13.84
CA TYR A 149 -2.26 -2.43 -14.80
C TYR A 149 -3.65 -2.95 -14.39
N LEU A 150 -3.79 -3.40 -13.15
CA LEU A 150 -5.01 -4.04 -12.64
C LEU A 150 -6.19 -3.07 -12.54
N LYS A 151 -5.92 -1.80 -12.21
CA LYS A 151 -6.94 -0.74 -12.17
C LYS A 151 -7.29 -0.20 -13.55
N GLN A 152 -6.53 -0.54 -14.59
CA GLN A 152 -6.77 -0.15 -15.99
C GLN A 152 -6.87 1.38 -16.18
N ILE A 153 -6.02 2.13 -15.48
CA ILE A 153 -6.06 3.61 -15.51
C ILE A 153 -5.36 4.21 -16.74
N ASP A 154 -4.57 3.43 -17.48
CA ASP A 154 -3.99 3.83 -18.77
C ASP A 154 -5.00 3.71 -19.93
N VAL A 155 -6.07 4.50 -19.85
CA VAL A 155 -7.19 4.46 -20.80
C VAL A 155 -6.81 4.88 -22.24
N ASN A 156 -5.64 5.50 -22.41
CA ASN A 156 -5.15 5.98 -23.72
C ASN A 156 -4.00 5.13 -24.28
N GLY A 157 -3.62 4.03 -23.61
CA GLY A 157 -2.56 3.13 -24.08
C GLY A 157 -1.19 3.80 -24.23
N LYS A 158 -0.80 4.61 -23.24
CA LYS A 158 0.49 5.30 -23.20
C LYS A 158 1.62 4.44 -22.64
N ILE A 159 1.29 3.43 -21.84
CA ILE A 159 2.26 2.51 -21.26
C ILE A 159 2.54 1.39 -22.25
N ASP A 160 3.82 1.12 -22.51
CA ASP A 160 4.21 -0.12 -23.19
C ASP A 160 4.18 -1.27 -22.18
N TRP A 161 3.06 -1.99 -22.16
CA TRP A 161 2.86 -3.10 -21.23
C TRP A 161 3.74 -4.32 -21.51
N ASN A 162 4.37 -4.42 -22.68
CA ASN A 162 5.36 -5.48 -22.93
C ASN A 162 6.65 -5.15 -22.20
N ILE A 163 7.16 -3.93 -22.35
CA ILE A 163 8.37 -3.47 -21.65
C ILE A 163 8.14 -3.44 -20.14
N ALA A 164 6.98 -2.96 -19.70
CA ALA A 164 6.61 -3.01 -18.28
C ALA A 164 6.67 -4.44 -17.73
N TYR A 165 6.18 -5.42 -18.49
CA TYR A 165 6.23 -6.82 -18.08
C TYR A 165 7.66 -7.38 -18.09
N GLU A 166 8.49 -7.01 -19.06
CA GLU A 166 9.91 -7.37 -19.08
C GLU A 166 10.65 -6.82 -17.85
N ALA A 167 10.33 -5.60 -17.42
CA ALA A 167 10.85 -5.02 -16.19
C ALA A 167 10.46 -5.82 -14.94
N LEU A 168 9.18 -6.20 -14.81
CA LEU A 168 8.72 -7.09 -13.72
C LEU A 168 9.49 -8.42 -13.70
N LEU A 169 9.68 -9.04 -14.87
CA LEU A 169 10.42 -10.29 -14.98
C LEU A 169 11.91 -10.12 -14.68
N LYS A 170 12.49 -8.96 -15.00
CA LYS A 170 13.88 -8.63 -14.67
C LYS A 170 14.12 -8.72 -13.17
N ASP A 171 13.29 -8.04 -12.37
CA ASP A 171 13.38 -8.04 -10.91
C ASP A 171 13.18 -9.46 -10.34
N ALA A 172 12.24 -10.21 -10.93
CA ALA A 172 11.84 -11.52 -10.45
C ALA A 172 12.78 -12.67 -10.83
N GLU A 173 13.62 -12.50 -11.87
CA GLU A 173 14.39 -13.60 -12.46
C GLU A 173 15.89 -13.36 -12.58
N VAL A 174 16.36 -12.11 -12.64
CA VAL A 174 17.77 -11.79 -12.88
C VAL A 174 18.43 -11.26 -11.61
N ASP A 175 19.27 -12.10 -11.00
CA ASP A 175 19.97 -11.78 -9.77
C ASP A 175 20.93 -10.58 -9.97
N PRO A 176 20.75 -9.48 -9.23
CA PRO A 176 21.65 -8.33 -9.25
C PRO A 176 22.94 -8.56 -8.44
N TRP A 177 23.08 -9.70 -7.74
CA TRP A 177 24.20 -10.04 -6.88
C TRP A 177 24.43 -8.97 -5.80
N GLU A 178 25.67 -8.49 -5.65
CA GLU A 178 26.05 -7.47 -4.67
C GLU A 178 25.36 -6.12 -4.92
N GLU A 179 24.96 -5.84 -6.17
CA GLU A 179 24.17 -4.65 -6.52
C GLU A 179 22.71 -4.75 -6.05
N GLY A 180 22.28 -5.91 -5.52
CA GLY A 180 20.94 -6.13 -4.96
C GLY A 180 20.56 -5.16 -3.83
N LEU A 181 21.55 -4.54 -3.22
CA LEU A 181 21.36 -3.47 -2.26
C LEU A 181 20.76 -2.21 -2.88
N PHE A 182 20.95 -1.98 -4.18
CA PHE A 182 20.55 -0.75 -4.88
C PHE A 182 19.56 -0.99 -6.02
N GLN A 183 19.36 -2.24 -6.44
CA GLN A 183 18.46 -2.57 -7.55
C GLN A 183 18.00 -4.02 -7.51
N GLY A 184 16.83 -4.31 -8.06
CA GLY A 184 16.27 -5.67 -8.09
C GLY A 184 16.16 -6.30 -6.71
N ARG A 185 16.38 -7.62 -6.65
CA ARG A 185 16.16 -8.43 -5.44
C ARG A 185 17.48 -8.99 -4.90
N LEU A 186 17.94 -8.48 -3.76
CA LEU A 186 19.07 -9.04 -3.01
C LEU A 186 18.78 -10.50 -2.61
N HIS A 187 19.77 -11.39 -2.71
CA HIS A 187 19.65 -12.82 -2.41
C HIS A 187 18.61 -13.59 -3.27
N LEU A 188 18.31 -13.10 -4.48
CA LEU A 188 17.31 -13.73 -5.36
C LEU A 188 17.63 -15.21 -5.67
N THR A 189 18.89 -15.56 -5.88
CA THR A 189 19.30 -16.96 -6.11
C THR A 189 18.92 -17.86 -4.94
N ASP A 190 19.13 -17.43 -3.69
CA ASP A 190 18.78 -18.20 -2.51
C ASP A 190 17.26 -18.25 -2.32
N TYR A 191 16.56 -17.13 -2.50
CA TYR A 191 15.10 -17.08 -2.48
C TYR A 191 14.49 -18.08 -3.46
N LYS A 192 14.95 -18.10 -4.72
CA LYS A 192 14.48 -19.05 -5.76
C LYS A 192 14.82 -20.50 -5.44
N LYS A 193 15.94 -20.75 -4.76
CA LYS A 193 16.42 -22.11 -4.45
C LYS A 193 15.72 -22.72 -3.25
N TYR A 194 15.53 -21.95 -2.19
CA TYR A 194 15.00 -22.44 -0.90
C TYR A 194 13.53 -22.06 -0.66
N GLY A 195 12.98 -21.11 -1.42
CA GLY A 195 11.67 -20.53 -1.18
C GLY A 195 11.65 -19.55 0.01
N TYR A 196 12.81 -19.06 0.43
CA TYR A 196 13.03 -18.02 1.43
C TYR A 196 14.51 -17.62 1.40
N ILE A 197 14.84 -16.47 1.99
CA ILE A 197 16.24 -16.07 2.19
C ILE A 197 16.72 -16.65 3.53
N PRO A 198 17.69 -17.57 3.55
CA PRO A 198 18.12 -18.24 4.77
C PRO A 198 19.11 -17.41 5.60
N SER A 199 19.10 -17.63 6.92
CA SER A 199 20.12 -17.17 7.86
C SER A 199 21.32 -18.16 7.96
N PRO A 200 22.49 -17.74 8.50
CA PRO A 200 22.84 -16.37 8.86
C PRO A 200 23.05 -15.52 7.61
N TYR A 201 22.55 -14.31 7.68
CA TYR A 201 22.69 -13.28 6.66
C TYR A 201 24.08 -12.60 6.78
N ASP A 202 24.52 -11.87 5.75
CA ASP A 202 25.84 -11.24 5.78
C ASP A 202 25.84 -10.06 6.75
N ARG A 203 26.38 -10.27 7.94
CA ARG A 203 26.47 -9.23 8.99
C ARG A 203 27.18 -7.95 8.54
N LYS A 204 27.97 -7.98 7.45
CA LYS A 204 28.57 -6.78 6.86
C LYS A 204 27.55 -5.85 6.22
N LEU A 205 26.44 -6.39 5.74
CA LEU A 205 25.32 -5.64 5.17
C LEU A 205 24.47 -4.97 6.25
N GLY A 206 24.63 -5.35 7.53
CA GLY A 206 24.00 -4.67 8.66
C GLY A 206 22.47 -4.74 8.61
N TYR A 207 21.81 -3.60 8.84
CA TYR A 207 20.35 -3.52 9.02
C TYR A 207 19.54 -3.66 7.71
N VAL A 208 20.19 -3.74 6.55
CA VAL A 208 19.51 -3.74 5.24
C VAL A 208 19.41 -5.14 4.61
N ASP A 209 20.00 -6.17 5.22
CA ASP A 209 19.93 -7.55 4.72
C ASP A 209 18.55 -8.18 4.98
N THR A 210 18.07 -8.10 6.24
CA THR A 210 16.69 -8.38 6.68
C THR A 210 15.96 -9.53 5.95
N PRO A 211 16.50 -10.77 6.04
CA PRO A 211 16.05 -11.90 5.22
C PRO A 211 14.57 -12.26 5.38
N CYS A 212 13.98 -12.05 6.57
CA CYS A 212 12.57 -12.37 6.78
C CYS A 212 11.67 -11.37 6.07
N SER A 213 11.83 -10.06 6.31
CA SER A 213 11.01 -9.05 5.63
C SER A 213 11.19 -9.10 4.11
N ARG A 214 12.42 -9.27 3.61
CA ARG A 214 12.66 -9.43 2.16
C ARG A 214 11.93 -10.64 1.58
N THR A 215 11.90 -11.78 2.29
CA THR A 215 11.14 -12.96 1.84
C THR A 215 9.63 -12.67 1.76
N LEU A 216 9.08 -11.93 2.71
CA LEU A 216 7.66 -11.53 2.70
C LEU A 216 7.37 -10.55 1.57
N GLU A 217 8.21 -9.53 1.39
CA GLU A 217 8.07 -8.54 0.32
C GLU A 217 8.21 -9.17 -1.07
N TYR A 218 9.18 -10.07 -1.29
CA TYR A 218 9.29 -10.80 -2.56
C TYR A 218 8.10 -11.72 -2.83
N SER A 219 7.50 -12.27 -1.78
CA SER A 219 6.26 -13.04 -1.90
C SER A 219 5.10 -12.15 -2.37
N ALA A 220 4.98 -10.93 -1.83
CA ALA A 220 4.01 -9.94 -2.28
C ALA A 220 4.27 -9.48 -3.73
N ASN A 221 5.54 -9.20 -4.07
CA ASN A 221 5.94 -8.80 -5.42
C ASN A 221 5.67 -9.94 -6.43
N ASP A 222 5.94 -11.20 -6.09
CA ASP A 222 5.60 -12.33 -6.96
C ASP A 222 4.09 -12.49 -7.14
N TYR A 223 3.30 -12.27 -6.08
CA TYR A 223 1.85 -12.28 -6.21
C TYR A 223 1.37 -11.20 -7.17
N SER A 224 1.91 -9.97 -7.09
CA SER A 224 1.52 -8.87 -7.99
C SER A 224 1.88 -9.18 -9.45
N ILE A 225 3.05 -9.75 -9.73
CA ILE A 225 3.44 -10.22 -11.07
C ILE A 225 2.47 -11.31 -11.55
N SER A 226 2.06 -12.24 -10.69
CA SER A 226 1.07 -13.26 -11.05
C SER A 226 -0.25 -12.62 -11.50
N LEU A 227 -0.70 -11.55 -10.83
CA LEU A 227 -1.95 -10.87 -11.18
C LEU A 227 -1.87 -10.20 -12.56
N VAL A 228 -0.70 -9.63 -12.92
CA VAL A 228 -0.44 -9.09 -14.26
C VAL A 228 -0.37 -10.21 -15.30
N ALA A 229 0.21 -11.36 -14.93
CA ALA A 229 0.44 -12.52 -15.79
C ALA A 229 -0.81 -13.39 -16.05
N LYS A 230 -2.02 -13.00 -15.64
CA LYS A 230 -3.24 -13.84 -15.82
C LYS A 230 -3.50 -14.33 -17.26
N GLY A 231 -3.01 -13.61 -18.28
CA GLY A 231 -3.06 -14.04 -19.69
C GLY A 231 -1.89 -14.92 -20.16
N LYS A 232 -0.87 -15.10 -19.32
CA LYS A 232 0.35 -15.89 -19.53
C LYS A 232 0.38 -17.01 -18.48
N ILE A 233 -0.31 -18.11 -18.78
CA ILE A 233 -0.70 -19.11 -17.76
C ILE A 233 0.48 -19.73 -16.99
N ASP A 234 1.61 -19.99 -17.67
CA ASP A 234 2.79 -20.58 -17.05
C ASP A 234 3.41 -19.63 -16.01
N ASP A 235 3.51 -18.34 -16.37
CA ASP A 235 4.00 -17.29 -15.46
C ASP A 235 3.02 -17.05 -14.32
N TYR A 236 1.71 -17.03 -14.60
CA TYR A 236 0.67 -16.93 -13.56
C TYR A 236 0.85 -18.02 -12.50
N ILE A 237 0.99 -19.29 -12.92
CA ILE A 237 1.16 -20.42 -12.01
C ILE A 237 2.50 -20.32 -11.27
N LYS A 238 3.59 -20.03 -11.99
CA LYS A 238 4.94 -19.93 -11.42
C LYS A 238 5.01 -18.89 -10.30
N TYR A 239 4.63 -17.65 -10.59
CA TYR A 239 4.77 -16.55 -9.63
C TYR A 239 3.79 -16.67 -8.46
N LYS A 240 2.59 -17.18 -8.72
CA LYS A 240 1.64 -17.47 -7.65
C LYS A 240 2.11 -18.58 -6.71
N ASN A 241 2.73 -19.65 -7.23
CA ASN A 241 3.33 -20.67 -6.39
C ASN A 241 4.53 -20.12 -5.62
N ARG A 242 5.37 -19.27 -6.24
CA ARG A 242 6.52 -18.66 -5.55
C ARG A 242 6.09 -17.67 -4.47
N ALA A 243 4.94 -17.01 -4.64
CA ALA A 243 4.36 -16.14 -3.62
C ALA A 243 3.92 -16.86 -2.32
N THR A 244 3.88 -18.20 -2.26
CA THR A 244 3.69 -18.92 -0.99
C THR A 244 4.97 -18.96 -0.13
N SER A 245 6.08 -18.38 -0.61
CA SER A 245 7.40 -18.44 0.05
C SER A 245 7.40 -17.86 1.47
N TRP A 246 6.52 -16.89 1.77
CA TRP A 246 6.37 -16.35 3.13
C TRP A 246 6.04 -17.44 4.16
N GLU A 247 5.27 -18.48 3.78
CA GLU A 247 4.89 -19.59 4.67
C GLU A 247 6.12 -20.40 5.11
N ASN A 248 7.20 -20.40 4.32
CA ASN A 248 8.42 -21.12 4.68
C ASN A 248 9.12 -20.53 5.91
N LEU A 249 8.79 -19.31 6.32
CA LEU A 249 9.30 -18.68 7.53
C LEU A 249 8.33 -18.75 8.71
N TRP A 250 7.10 -19.24 8.51
CA TRP A 250 6.13 -19.40 9.59
C TRP A 250 6.49 -20.58 10.49
N CYS A 251 6.94 -20.29 11.71
CA CYS A 251 7.23 -21.29 12.73
C CYS A 251 6.03 -21.40 13.69
N PRO A 252 5.26 -22.51 13.67
CA PRO A 252 4.09 -22.69 14.52
C PRO A 252 4.43 -22.91 16.00
N ASP A 253 5.65 -23.37 16.30
CA ASP A 253 6.05 -23.78 17.65
C ASP A 253 6.47 -22.63 18.56
N ILE A 254 6.51 -21.39 18.04
CA ILE A 254 6.81 -20.20 18.83
C ILE A 254 5.53 -19.64 19.44
N THR A 255 5.54 -19.44 20.75
CA THR A 255 4.48 -18.77 21.49
C THR A 255 5.04 -17.55 22.19
N TYR A 256 4.38 -16.40 22.05
CA TYR A 256 4.73 -15.18 22.75
C TYR A 256 3.47 -14.43 23.16
N ASP A 257 3.38 -14.11 24.45
CA ASP A 257 2.28 -13.32 25.05
C ASP A 257 0.87 -13.80 24.66
N GLY A 258 0.71 -15.13 24.58
CA GLY A 258 -0.54 -15.83 24.25
C GLY A 258 -0.78 -16.07 22.76
N ALA A 259 -0.03 -15.42 21.86
CA ALA A 259 -0.11 -15.70 20.43
C ALA A 259 0.82 -16.88 20.04
N GLU A 260 0.33 -17.77 19.19
CA GLU A 260 1.08 -18.89 18.62
C GLU A 260 1.40 -18.61 17.15
N GLY A 261 2.56 -19.06 16.68
CA GLY A 261 2.99 -18.94 15.29
C GLY A 261 3.58 -17.57 14.95
N PHE A 262 4.83 -17.57 14.47
CA PHE A 262 5.54 -16.36 14.09
C PHE A 262 6.44 -16.59 12.87
N ILE A 263 6.60 -15.55 12.07
CA ILE A 263 7.69 -15.45 11.09
C ILE A 263 8.99 -15.31 11.86
N ILE A 264 9.90 -16.27 11.70
CA ILE A 264 11.23 -16.22 12.32
C ILE A 264 12.30 -16.65 11.31
N PRO A 265 13.59 -16.30 11.55
CA PRO A 265 14.66 -16.71 10.66
C PRO A 265 14.77 -18.23 10.53
N ARG A 266 15.19 -18.67 9.34
CA ARG A 266 15.33 -20.08 9.00
C ARG A 266 16.69 -20.32 8.36
N PHE A 267 17.38 -21.37 8.77
CA PHE A 267 18.73 -21.69 8.29
C PHE A 267 18.71 -22.42 6.95
N ILE A 268 19.85 -22.42 6.22
CA ILE A 268 20.03 -23.16 4.96
C ILE A 268 19.64 -24.65 5.06
N ASN A 269 19.85 -25.27 6.22
CA ASN A 269 19.49 -26.68 6.45
C ASN A 269 17.98 -26.92 6.66
N GLY A 270 17.16 -25.86 6.58
CA GLY A 270 15.71 -25.91 6.75
C GLY A 270 15.20 -25.83 8.19
N THR A 271 16.07 -25.78 9.19
CA THR A 271 15.67 -25.62 10.60
C THR A 271 15.42 -24.15 10.95
N PHE A 272 14.44 -23.88 11.82
CA PHE A 272 14.18 -22.53 12.33
C PHE A 272 15.23 -22.10 13.37
N ASP A 273 15.56 -20.81 13.41
CA ASP A 273 16.37 -20.21 14.47
C ASP A 273 15.53 -19.93 15.73
N THR A 274 15.13 -20.99 16.42
CA THR A 274 14.32 -20.88 17.64
C THR A 274 15.07 -20.24 18.80
N GLN A 275 16.41 -20.22 18.77
CA GLN A 275 17.22 -19.50 19.77
C GLN A 275 17.12 -17.99 19.59
N TRP A 276 17.03 -17.52 18.34
CA TRP A 276 16.73 -16.12 18.04
C TRP A 276 15.35 -15.69 18.57
N ALA A 277 14.34 -16.56 18.47
CA ALA A 277 12.95 -16.28 18.87
C ALA A 277 12.69 -16.35 20.40
N THR A 278 13.67 -15.98 21.23
CA THR A 278 13.57 -16.03 22.71
C THR A 278 13.49 -14.63 23.33
N GLY A 279 12.90 -14.53 24.53
CA GLY A 279 12.79 -13.25 25.25
C GLY A 279 11.82 -12.28 24.56
N ASP A 280 12.17 -11.00 24.51
CA ASP A 280 11.37 -9.91 23.92
C ASP A 280 11.79 -9.56 22.49
N LYS A 281 12.64 -10.39 21.86
CA LYS A 281 13.17 -10.14 20.51
C LYS A 281 12.10 -10.05 19.43
N LEU A 282 11.04 -10.85 19.57
CA LEU A 282 9.91 -10.86 18.64
C LEU A 282 9.22 -9.49 18.51
N VAL A 283 9.45 -8.58 19.46
CA VAL A 283 8.78 -7.28 19.59
C VAL A 283 9.75 -6.11 19.80
N LYS A 284 11.07 -6.36 19.70
CA LYS A 284 12.12 -5.33 19.88
C LYS A 284 13.28 -5.40 18.91
N GLU A 285 13.45 -6.50 18.18
CA GLU A 285 14.64 -6.74 17.35
C GLU A 285 14.33 -6.63 15.85
N PHE A 286 15.07 -5.76 15.14
CA PHE A 286 14.88 -5.47 13.71
C PHE A 286 15.91 -6.18 12.79
N TYR A 287 16.83 -6.97 13.34
CA TYR A 287 17.95 -7.50 12.53
C TYR A 287 17.51 -8.41 11.35
N SER A 288 16.38 -9.12 11.49
CA SER A 288 15.83 -9.95 10.42
C SER A 288 14.65 -9.28 9.69
N PHE A 289 14.24 -8.10 10.14
CA PHE A 289 13.00 -7.43 9.76
C PHE A 289 13.25 -5.94 9.57
N TYR A 290 13.09 -5.44 8.35
CA TYR A 290 13.34 -4.03 8.05
C TYR A 290 12.40 -3.11 8.85
N GLU A 291 12.98 -2.30 9.73
CA GLU A 291 12.35 -1.28 10.60
C GLU A 291 11.17 -1.74 11.48
N SER A 292 10.94 -3.04 11.58
CA SER A 292 9.77 -3.57 12.28
C SER A 292 10.10 -4.90 12.95
N THR A 293 9.13 -5.47 13.65
CA THR A 293 9.33 -6.65 14.49
C THR A 293 8.79 -7.92 13.82
N SER A 294 9.16 -9.09 14.35
CA SER A 294 8.53 -10.35 13.95
C SER A 294 7.03 -10.34 14.25
N TRP A 295 6.60 -9.73 15.36
CA TRP A 295 5.17 -9.62 15.69
C TRP A 295 4.40 -8.91 14.59
N GLU A 296 4.88 -7.75 14.16
CA GLU A 296 4.27 -6.94 13.10
C GLU A 296 4.36 -7.63 11.74
N TYR A 297 5.53 -8.08 11.30
CA TYR A 297 5.66 -8.76 9.99
C TYR A 297 4.92 -10.10 9.92
N SER A 298 4.65 -10.75 11.06
CA SER A 298 3.78 -11.93 11.10
C SER A 298 2.31 -11.60 10.83
N LEU A 299 1.94 -10.32 10.82
CA LEU A 299 0.61 -9.82 10.45
C LEU A 299 0.61 -9.13 9.07
N ASP A 300 1.77 -8.81 8.50
CA ASP A 300 1.93 -8.10 7.22
C ASP A 300 1.94 -9.06 6.01
N VAL A 301 0.82 -9.75 5.79
CA VAL A 301 0.61 -10.61 4.62
C VAL A 301 -0.69 -10.20 3.89
N PRO A 302 -0.78 -8.96 3.39
CA PRO A 302 -2.03 -8.40 2.84
C PRO A 302 -2.55 -9.15 1.61
N PHE A 303 -1.67 -9.86 0.91
CA PHE A 303 -2.02 -10.68 -0.26
C PHE A 303 -2.55 -12.07 0.09
N ASP A 304 -2.34 -12.56 1.33
CA ASP A 304 -2.74 -13.92 1.73
C ASP A 304 -3.34 -14.06 3.14
N VAL A 305 -4.14 -13.07 3.54
CA VAL A 305 -4.70 -12.98 4.91
C VAL A 305 -5.50 -14.22 5.31
N LYS A 306 -6.19 -14.89 4.37
CA LYS A 306 -6.96 -16.10 4.68
C LYS A 306 -6.05 -17.22 5.19
N ARG A 307 -4.89 -17.40 4.55
CA ARG A 307 -3.90 -18.39 4.96
C ARG A 307 -3.24 -17.99 6.28
N LEU A 308 -2.96 -16.71 6.48
CA LEU A 308 -2.47 -16.18 7.75
C LEU A 308 -3.42 -16.49 8.93
N ILE A 309 -4.73 -16.31 8.74
CA ILE A 309 -5.75 -16.65 9.77
C ILE A 309 -5.71 -18.14 10.08
N GLN A 310 -5.62 -19.01 9.05
CA GLN A 310 -5.51 -20.46 9.26
C GLN A 310 -4.26 -20.83 10.05
N LEU A 311 -3.11 -20.29 9.67
CA LEU A 311 -1.83 -20.54 10.33
C LEU A 311 -1.77 -19.99 11.76
N SER A 312 -2.55 -18.94 12.05
CA SER A 312 -2.73 -18.38 13.40
C SER A 312 -3.70 -19.18 14.28
N GLY A 313 -4.24 -20.30 13.78
CA GLY A 313 -5.15 -21.16 14.52
C GLY A 313 -6.63 -20.79 14.39
N GLY A 314 -7.01 -20.02 13.37
CA GLY A 314 -8.39 -19.68 13.04
C GLY A 314 -8.85 -18.30 13.55
N PRO A 315 -10.09 -17.89 13.19
CA PRO A 315 -10.58 -16.53 13.43
C PRO A 315 -10.56 -16.07 14.90
N GLU A 316 -10.87 -16.95 15.85
CA GLU A 316 -10.93 -16.61 17.28
C GLU A 316 -9.55 -16.27 17.85
N ARG A 317 -8.55 -17.13 17.60
CA ARG A 317 -7.16 -16.88 18.00
C ARG A 317 -6.56 -15.67 17.28
N PHE A 318 -6.93 -15.47 16.03
CA PHE A 318 -6.52 -14.29 15.28
C PHE A 318 -7.12 -13.00 15.88
N GLU A 319 -8.40 -13.02 16.29
CA GLU A 319 -9.03 -11.91 17.01
C GLU A 319 -8.29 -11.58 18.32
N GLU A 320 -7.93 -12.59 19.11
CA GLU A 320 -7.16 -12.41 20.36
C GLU A 320 -5.79 -11.79 20.10
N ARG A 321 -5.08 -12.24 19.06
CA ARG A 321 -3.80 -11.66 18.64
C ARG A 321 -3.93 -10.20 18.22
N LEU A 322 -4.97 -9.85 17.46
CA LEU A 322 -5.23 -8.46 17.08
C LEU A 322 -5.62 -7.60 18.29
N ASP A 323 -6.47 -8.10 19.18
CA ASP A 323 -6.86 -7.40 20.41
C ASP A 323 -5.62 -7.11 21.28
N LYS A 324 -4.67 -8.04 21.31
CA LYS A 324 -3.37 -7.84 21.95
C LYS A 324 -2.51 -6.80 21.24
N THR A 325 -2.45 -6.87 19.91
CA THR A 325 -1.71 -5.94 19.04
C THR A 325 -2.12 -4.48 19.29
N PHE A 326 -3.42 -4.23 19.44
CA PHE A 326 -3.96 -2.88 19.64
C PHE A 326 -4.31 -2.53 21.09
N ALA A 327 -3.82 -3.32 22.06
CA ALA A 327 -4.08 -3.09 23.48
C ALA A 327 -3.42 -1.79 23.98
N ASP A 328 -2.20 -1.51 23.54
CA ASP A 328 -1.52 -0.25 23.81
C ASP A 328 -2.09 0.88 22.94
N LYS A 329 -2.82 1.80 23.57
CA LYS A 329 -3.44 2.95 22.92
C LYS A 329 -2.45 4.07 22.59
N SER A 330 -1.16 3.89 22.91
CA SER A 330 -0.09 4.72 22.34
C SER A 330 0.06 4.51 20.84
N PHE A 331 -0.26 3.32 20.33
CA PHE A 331 -0.06 2.91 18.93
C PHE A 331 1.36 3.15 18.39
N LEU A 332 2.36 3.18 19.28
CA LEU A 332 3.77 3.42 18.99
C LEU A 332 4.63 2.44 19.80
N GLY A 333 4.14 1.21 19.97
CA GLY A 333 4.73 0.17 20.80
C GLY A 333 5.30 -0.99 19.99
N GLY A 334 5.90 -1.97 20.66
CA GLY A 334 6.57 -3.09 20.00
C GLY A 334 5.65 -4.11 19.30
N TYR A 335 4.33 -4.05 19.54
CA TYR A 335 3.36 -4.93 18.86
C TYR A 335 2.72 -4.24 17.66
N TYR A 336 2.69 -2.90 17.67
CA TYR A 336 2.09 -2.08 16.64
C TYR A 336 2.62 -0.65 16.75
N SER A 337 3.15 -0.15 15.65
CA SER A 337 3.46 1.26 15.47
C SER A 337 2.76 1.82 14.23
N ILE A 338 1.83 2.77 14.40
CA ILE A 338 1.28 3.50 13.24
C ILE A 338 2.34 4.38 12.58
N GLY A 339 3.42 4.71 13.28
CA GLY A 339 4.52 5.54 12.75
C GLY A 339 5.43 4.81 11.76
N ASN A 340 5.06 3.61 11.28
CA ASN A 340 5.82 2.83 10.32
C ASN A 340 4.91 1.99 9.39
N GLU A 341 5.37 1.77 8.18
CA GLU A 341 4.65 1.33 6.98
C GLU A 341 4.13 -0.11 7.02
N PRO A 342 4.86 -1.13 7.53
CA PRO A 342 4.36 -2.51 7.59
C PRO A 342 3.04 -2.60 8.38
N SER A 343 2.86 -1.69 9.33
CA SER A 343 1.70 -1.66 10.21
C SER A 343 0.46 -1.02 9.60
N PHE A 344 0.56 -0.31 8.47
CA PHE A 344 -0.55 0.46 7.89
C PHE A 344 -1.81 -0.36 7.64
N PHE A 345 -1.65 -1.61 7.23
CA PHE A 345 -2.76 -2.51 6.92
C PHE A 345 -3.35 -3.21 8.16
N HIS A 346 -2.57 -3.37 9.25
CA HIS A 346 -2.95 -4.22 10.38
C HIS A 346 -4.33 -3.90 10.98
N PRO A 347 -4.76 -2.63 11.16
CA PRO A 347 -6.09 -2.34 11.70
C PRO A 347 -7.22 -2.93 10.84
N CYS A 348 -6.98 -3.10 9.53
CA CYS A 348 -7.96 -3.67 8.60
C CYS A 348 -8.06 -5.21 8.68
N LEU A 349 -7.18 -5.89 9.41
CA LEU A 349 -7.21 -7.36 9.53
C LEU A 349 -8.50 -7.89 10.18
N TYR A 350 -9.16 -7.10 11.04
CA TYR A 350 -10.47 -7.48 11.58
C TYR A 350 -11.57 -7.62 10.52
N HIS A 351 -11.44 -6.99 9.35
CA HIS A 351 -12.36 -7.22 8.23
C HIS A 351 -12.40 -8.70 7.86
N PHE A 352 -11.25 -9.36 7.82
CA PHE A 352 -11.12 -10.72 7.33
C PHE A 352 -11.69 -11.80 8.28
N ILE A 353 -12.11 -11.39 9.49
CA ILE A 353 -12.76 -12.26 10.48
C ILE A 353 -14.18 -11.79 10.85
N GLY A 354 -14.80 -10.90 10.06
CA GLY A 354 -16.18 -10.46 10.30
C GLY A 354 -16.33 -9.48 11.45
N LYS A 355 -15.27 -8.72 11.76
CA LYS A 355 -15.18 -7.81 12.90
C LYS A 355 -14.82 -6.39 12.47
N GLN A 356 -15.26 -5.94 11.29
CA GLN A 356 -14.95 -4.60 10.75
C GLN A 356 -15.20 -3.46 11.75
N TYR A 357 -16.19 -3.60 12.65
CA TYR A 357 -16.42 -2.60 13.70
C TYR A 357 -15.20 -2.40 14.63
N LYS A 358 -14.40 -3.44 14.90
CA LYS A 358 -13.14 -3.32 15.64
C LYS A 358 -12.08 -2.56 14.83
N SER A 359 -12.03 -2.74 13.51
CA SER A 359 -11.20 -1.88 12.64
C SER A 359 -11.62 -0.42 12.78
N VAL A 360 -12.93 -0.14 12.76
CA VAL A 360 -13.47 1.22 12.95
C VAL A 360 -12.98 1.80 14.29
N ASP A 361 -13.11 1.05 15.38
CA ASP A 361 -12.68 1.52 16.71
C ASP A 361 -11.19 1.87 16.75
N VAL A 362 -10.33 0.98 16.25
CA VAL A 362 -8.87 1.17 16.22
C VAL A 362 -8.51 2.36 15.34
N ILE A 363 -8.99 2.41 14.10
CA ILE A 363 -8.67 3.45 13.12
C ILE A 363 -9.13 4.82 13.62
N ARG A 364 -10.37 4.93 14.13
CA ARG A 364 -10.90 6.18 14.68
C ARG A 364 -10.07 6.67 15.87
N THR A 365 -9.64 5.75 16.73
CA THR A 365 -8.80 6.11 17.88
C THR A 365 -7.42 6.59 17.43
N ILE A 366 -6.79 5.90 16.47
CA ILE A 366 -5.51 6.32 15.88
C ILE A 366 -5.63 7.72 15.28
N MET A 367 -6.59 7.92 14.38
CA MET A 367 -6.80 9.22 13.71
C MET A 367 -7.02 10.36 14.71
N LYS A 368 -7.78 10.12 15.78
CA LYS A 368 -8.07 11.12 16.81
C LYS A 368 -6.89 11.44 17.72
N THR A 369 -5.99 10.48 17.96
CA THR A 369 -4.95 10.59 18.99
C THR A 369 -3.53 10.74 18.44
N LYS A 370 -3.32 10.48 17.14
CA LYS A 370 -2.00 10.48 16.50
C LYS A 370 -1.85 11.50 15.39
N PHE A 371 -2.95 12.11 14.95
CA PHE A 371 -2.93 13.13 13.90
C PHE A 371 -3.50 14.45 14.43
N GLY A 372 -2.86 15.56 14.07
CA GLY A 372 -3.20 16.88 14.57
C GLY A 372 -2.73 18.01 13.66
N VAL A 373 -3.16 19.24 13.98
CA VAL A 373 -2.83 20.45 13.19
C VAL A 373 -1.50 21.11 13.58
N GLY A 374 -0.82 20.58 14.60
CA GLY A 374 0.42 21.12 15.17
C GLY A 374 1.69 20.60 14.48
N GLN A 375 2.85 21.05 14.97
CA GLN A 375 4.17 20.60 14.46
C GLN A 375 4.39 19.10 14.69
N ASP A 376 3.98 18.58 15.85
CA ASP A 376 4.00 17.14 16.18
C ASP A 376 2.71 16.44 15.72
N GLY A 377 2.16 16.86 14.58
CA GLY A 377 0.83 16.47 14.09
C GLY A 377 0.77 15.11 13.39
N ILE A 378 1.87 14.37 13.34
CA ILE A 378 1.97 13.02 12.74
C ILE A 378 2.78 12.08 13.66
N PRO A 379 2.51 10.77 13.63
CA PRO A 379 3.09 9.81 14.58
C PRO A 379 4.52 9.35 14.30
N GLY A 380 5.09 9.73 13.16
CA GLY A 380 6.40 9.30 12.68
C GLY A 380 6.87 10.18 11.53
N ASN A 381 7.80 9.68 10.73
CA ASN A 381 8.13 10.34 9.47
C ASN A 381 6.89 10.33 8.54
N ASP A 382 6.83 11.30 7.62
CA ASP A 382 5.73 11.34 6.65
C ASP A 382 5.98 10.46 5.42
N ASP A 383 7.26 10.11 5.20
CA ASP A 383 7.69 9.05 4.28
C ASP A 383 7.10 9.18 2.88
N SER A 384 7.44 10.32 2.25
CA SER A 384 6.97 10.69 0.92
C SER A 384 5.45 10.78 0.81
N GLY A 385 4.78 11.10 1.92
CA GLY A 385 3.34 11.20 2.02
C GLY A 385 2.63 9.89 2.35
N ALA A 386 3.34 8.79 2.63
CA ALA A 386 2.74 7.51 3.01
C ALA A 386 1.84 7.65 4.26
N MET A 387 2.32 8.37 5.28
CA MET A 387 1.53 8.68 6.48
C MET A 387 0.31 9.56 6.15
N GLY A 388 0.50 10.57 5.29
CA GLY A 388 -0.55 11.45 4.81
C GLY A 388 -1.64 10.70 4.03
N SER A 389 -1.27 9.79 3.13
CA SER A 389 -2.22 8.98 2.36
C SER A 389 -2.93 7.94 3.22
N TRP A 390 -2.28 7.37 4.23
CA TRP A 390 -2.94 6.50 5.22
C TRP A 390 -4.08 7.25 5.91
N TYR A 391 -3.83 8.48 6.39
CA TYR A 391 -4.86 9.31 7.00
C TYR A 391 -5.97 9.65 6.00
N ALA A 392 -5.60 10.11 4.79
CA ALA A 392 -6.56 10.53 3.79
C ALA A 392 -7.55 9.41 3.41
N PHE A 393 -7.05 8.20 3.19
CA PHE A 393 -7.88 7.03 2.90
C PHE A 393 -8.87 6.72 4.02
N ASN A 394 -8.38 6.59 5.25
CA ASN A 394 -9.23 6.30 6.40
C ASN A 394 -10.23 7.42 6.69
N ALA A 395 -9.86 8.68 6.47
CA ALA A 395 -10.75 9.83 6.63
C ALA A 395 -11.92 9.81 5.64
N ILE A 396 -11.70 9.42 4.38
CA ILE A 396 -12.78 9.27 3.40
C ILE A 396 -13.57 7.98 3.56
N GLY A 397 -13.13 7.06 4.42
CA GLY A 397 -13.84 5.83 4.77
C GLY A 397 -13.52 4.62 3.89
N ILE A 398 -12.36 4.57 3.23
CA ILE A 398 -11.92 3.39 2.48
C ILE A 398 -10.42 3.13 2.71
N PHE A 399 -9.92 1.93 2.42
CA PHE A 399 -8.49 1.63 2.51
C PHE A 399 -8.03 0.74 1.35
N PRO A 400 -6.92 1.04 0.65
CA PRO A 400 -6.47 0.25 -0.48
C PRO A 400 -5.74 -1.02 -0.03
N LEU A 401 -5.86 -2.10 -0.80
CA LEU A 401 -4.87 -3.17 -0.79
C LEU A 401 -3.84 -2.87 -1.89
N GLY A 402 -2.71 -2.27 -1.51
CA GLY A 402 -1.66 -1.85 -2.44
C GLY A 402 -1.18 -2.98 -3.34
N GLY A 403 -0.91 -2.68 -4.62
CA GLY A 403 -0.56 -3.69 -5.62
C GLY A 403 -1.76 -4.45 -6.21
N THR A 404 -2.98 -4.07 -5.84
CA THR A 404 -4.23 -4.71 -6.31
C THR A 404 -5.28 -3.68 -6.75
N ASP A 405 -6.41 -4.15 -7.28
CA ASP A 405 -7.56 -3.31 -7.61
C ASP A 405 -8.60 -3.21 -6.47
N ILE A 406 -8.28 -3.63 -5.25
CA ILE A 406 -9.25 -3.78 -4.14
C ILE A 406 -9.16 -2.63 -3.14
N TYR A 407 -10.33 -2.20 -2.65
CA TYR A 407 -10.49 -1.29 -1.52
C TYR A 407 -11.39 -1.91 -0.45
N LEU A 408 -11.01 -1.77 0.82
CA LEU A 408 -11.82 -2.08 1.98
C LEU A 408 -12.68 -0.86 2.37
N ILE A 409 -13.88 -1.09 2.90
CA ILE A 409 -14.84 -0.05 3.32
C ILE A 409 -14.69 0.17 4.83
N ASN A 410 -14.03 1.27 5.19
CA ASN A 410 -13.91 1.74 6.55
C ASN A 410 -15.00 2.78 6.87
N SER A 411 -14.99 3.33 8.08
CA SER A 411 -15.98 4.32 8.51
C SER A 411 -15.54 5.75 8.11
N PRO A 412 -16.34 6.49 7.31
CA PRO A 412 -15.98 7.82 6.83
C PRO A 412 -16.05 8.89 7.92
N CYS A 413 -15.11 9.84 7.92
CA CYS A 413 -15.07 10.97 8.86
C CYS A 413 -15.86 12.20 8.39
N PHE A 414 -16.29 12.22 7.13
CA PHE A 414 -17.02 13.33 6.51
C PHE A 414 -18.44 12.92 6.13
N ASP A 415 -19.39 13.85 6.21
CA ASP A 415 -20.78 13.61 5.80
C ASP A 415 -20.87 13.28 4.31
N LYS A 416 -20.02 13.94 3.52
CA LYS A 416 -19.90 13.70 2.08
C LYS A 416 -18.48 13.91 1.60
N VAL A 417 -18.04 13.00 0.74
CA VAL A 417 -16.77 13.07 0.01
C VAL A 417 -17.07 12.94 -1.48
N THR A 418 -16.54 13.84 -2.30
CA THR A 418 -16.61 13.76 -3.77
C THR A 418 -15.20 13.68 -4.33
N ILE A 419 -14.86 12.57 -4.96
CA ILE A 419 -13.55 12.28 -5.55
C ILE A 419 -13.68 12.35 -7.07
N TYR A 420 -12.85 13.15 -7.72
CA TYR A 420 -12.81 13.26 -9.18
C TYR A 420 -11.84 12.21 -9.73
N LEU A 421 -12.38 11.10 -10.25
CA LEU A 421 -11.60 9.98 -10.80
C LEU A 421 -10.96 10.31 -12.15
N SER A 422 -11.67 11.11 -12.95
CA SER A 422 -11.19 11.68 -14.20
C SER A 422 -11.88 13.01 -14.46
N MET A 423 -11.15 13.96 -15.03
CA MET A 423 -11.67 15.26 -15.45
C MET A 423 -12.13 15.26 -16.92
N SER A 424 -11.73 14.26 -17.71
CA SER A 424 -12.11 14.15 -19.12
C SER A 424 -12.12 12.68 -19.59
N PRO A 425 -13.31 12.06 -19.79
CA PRO A 425 -14.62 12.58 -19.38
C PRO A 425 -14.72 12.72 -17.85
N LEU A 426 -15.52 13.68 -17.38
CA LEU A 426 -15.76 13.88 -15.96
C LEU A 426 -16.38 12.63 -15.33
N LYS A 427 -15.70 12.06 -14.34
CA LYS A 427 -16.19 10.92 -13.56
C LYS A 427 -15.91 11.16 -12.09
N THR A 428 -16.94 10.98 -11.26
CA THR A 428 -16.85 11.19 -9.81
C THR A 428 -17.22 9.94 -9.04
N PHE A 429 -16.49 9.67 -7.97
CA PHE A 429 -16.90 8.74 -6.93
C PHE A 429 -17.31 9.54 -5.69
N THR A 430 -18.58 9.44 -5.31
CA THR A 430 -19.14 10.17 -4.16
C THR A 430 -19.47 9.20 -3.04
N ILE A 431 -18.98 9.46 -1.84
CA ILE A 431 -19.31 8.74 -0.61
C ILE A 431 -20.23 9.66 0.21
N MET A 432 -21.40 9.15 0.62
CA MET A 432 -22.38 9.86 1.45
C MET A 432 -22.63 9.07 2.73
N ALA A 433 -22.31 9.67 3.88
CA ALA A 433 -22.49 9.08 5.20
C ALA A 433 -23.73 9.65 5.88
N HIS A 434 -24.82 8.88 5.88
CA HIS A 434 -26.09 9.30 6.47
C HIS A 434 -26.09 9.07 7.98
N ASN A 435 -26.51 10.07 8.74
CA ASN A 435 -26.54 10.08 10.22
C ASN A 435 -25.16 9.93 10.87
N LEU A 436 -24.07 10.36 10.21
CA LEU A 436 -22.75 10.41 10.82
C LEU A 436 -22.75 11.41 11.99
N THR A 437 -22.24 10.98 13.14
CA THR A 437 -22.02 11.82 14.33
C THR A 437 -20.83 11.26 15.10
N ASP A 438 -20.38 11.95 16.15
CA ASP A 438 -19.34 11.45 17.05
C ASP A 438 -19.66 10.09 17.68
N ASN A 439 -20.94 9.76 17.83
CA ASN A 439 -21.39 8.46 18.34
C ASN A 439 -21.73 7.48 17.20
N ASN A 440 -22.25 7.97 16.08
CA ASN A 440 -22.68 7.13 14.97
C ASN A 440 -21.51 6.85 14.02
N ILE A 441 -20.58 6.02 14.46
CA ILE A 441 -19.38 5.67 13.69
C ILE A 441 -19.47 4.31 13.01
N TYR A 442 -20.47 3.48 13.31
CA TYR A 442 -20.56 2.13 12.78
C TYR A 442 -21.44 2.05 11.54
N ILE A 443 -20.97 1.32 10.53
CA ILE A 443 -21.69 1.11 9.27
C ILE A 443 -22.81 0.10 9.47
N GLN A 444 -24.03 0.49 9.13
CA GLN A 444 -25.24 -0.34 9.24
C GLN A 444 -25.60 -1.02 7.93
N ASN A 445 -25.48 -0.29 6.81
CA ASN A 445 -25.67 -0.80 5.46
C ASN A 445 -24.94 0.09 4.45
N VAL A 446 -24.67 -0.47 3.27
CA VAL A 446 -24.04 0.24 2.15
C VAL A 446 -24.84 -0.01 0.88
N LYS A 447 -24.94 1.01 0.03
CA LYS A 447 -25.38 0.88 -1.37
C LYS A 447 -24.34 1.49 -2.29
N ILE A 448 -24.10 0.87 -3.44
CA ILE A 448 -23.30 1.45 -4.53
C ILE A 448 -24.19 1.56 -5.77
N ASN A 449 -24.36 2.76 -6.30
CA ASN A 449 -25.25 3.06 -7.43
C ASN A 449 -26.67 2.50 -7.22
N ASN A 450 -27.25 2.79 -6.05
CA ASN A 450 -28.57 2.31 -5.59
C ASN A 450 -28.72 0.79 -5.41
N LYS A 451 -27.65 0.01 -5.60
CA LYS A 451 -27.67 -1.44 -5.38
C LYS A 451 -27.18 -1.75 -3.98
N GLU A 452 -27.89 -2.61 -3.26
CA GLU A 452 -27.48 -3.11 -1.95
C GLU A 452 -26.08 -3.74 -2.05
N TRP A 453 -25.17 -3.30 -1.19
CA TRP A 453 -23.78 -3.73 -1.17
C TRP A 453 -23.48 -4.48 0.12
N LYS A 454 -23.45 -5.80 0.03
CA LYS A 454 -23.23 -6.70 1.17
C LYS A 454 -21.76 -6.99 1.46
N LYS A 455 -20.85 -6.49 0.61
CA LYS A 455 -19.41 -6.71 0.78
C LYS A 455 -18.79 -5.59 1.60
N THR A 456 -17.80 -5.92 2.41
CA THR A 456 -16.96 -4.95 3.15
C THR A 456 -15.85 -4.35 2.28
N TRP A 457 -15.83 -4.71 1.00
CA TRP A 457 -14.81 -4.31 0.03
C TRP A 457 -15.43 -4.11 -1.34
N PHE A 458 -14.73 -3.44 -2.24
CA PHE A 458 -15.09 -3.28 -3.64
C PHE A 458 -13.83 -3.22 -4.51
N ARG A 459 -13.99 -3.38 -5.84
CA ARG A 459 -12.90 -3.24 -6.80
C ARG A 459 -12.93 -1.88 -7.47
N HIS A 460 -11.79 -1.41 -7.94
CA HIS A 460 -11.67 -0.15 -8.67
C HIS A 460 -12.64 -0.07 -9.86
N LYS A 461 -12.85 -1.18 -10.57
CA LYS A 461 -13.82 -1.25 -11.68
C LYS A 461 -15.26 -0.87 -11.27
N ASP A 462 -15.64 -1.15 -10.02
CA ASP A 462 -16.98 -0.88 -9.49
C ASP A 462 -17.26 0.63 -9.38
N ILE A 463 -16.21 1.46 -9.33
CA ILE A 463 -16.28 2.92 -9.25
C ILE A 463 -15.73 3.65 -10.49
N SER A 464 -14.91 3.00 -11.32
CA SER A 464 -14.18 3.59 -12.46
C SER A 464 -15.03 4.30 -13.53
N GLY A 465 -16.34 4.02 -13.57
CA GLY A 465 -17.33 4.68 -14.42
C GLY A 465 -17.95 5.94 -13.81
N GLY A 466 -17.58 6.28 -12.58
CA GLY A 466 -18.35 7.13 -11.69
C GLY A 466 -19.31 6.30 -10.83
N ALA A 467 -19.43 6.64 -9.56
CA ALA A 467 -20.30 5.92 -8.63
C ALA A 467 -20.75 6.79 -7.45
N VAL A 468 -21.88 6.42 -6.84
CA VAL A 468 -22.33 6.94 -5.54
C VAL A 468 -22.39 5.78 -4.55
N MET A 469 -21.65 5.89 -3.46
CA MET A 469 -21.71 4.99 -2.30
C MET A 469 -22.45 5.69 -1.17
N GLU A 470 -23.59 5.13 -0.77
CA GLU A 470 -24.38 5.60 0.37
C GLU A 470 -24.17 4.66 1.55
N ILE A 471 -23.85 5.22 2.71
CA ILE A 471 -23.53 4.49 3.92
C ILE A 471 -24.49 4.96 5.02
N GLN A 472 -25.27 4.05 5.59
CA GLN A 472 -26.07 4.35 6.77
C GLN A 472 -25.21 4.14 8.02
N MET A 473 -25.01 5.20 8.79
CA MET A 473 -24.27 5.14 10.06
C MET A 473 -25.21 4.85 11.24
N GLY A 474 -24.66 4.29 12.32
CA GLY A 474 -25.36 3.99 13.56
C GLY A 474 -24.43 3.93 14.78
N PRO A 475 -24.99 3.98 16.00
CA PRO A 475 -24.22 4.10 17.25
C PRO A 475 -23.65 2.78 17.77
N GLU A 476 -24.06 1.64 17.19
CA GLU A 476 -23.64 0.31 17.61
C GLU A 476 -23.21 -0.52 16.39
N PRO A 477 -22.33 -1.53 16.55
CA PRO A 477 -21.97 -2.45 15.47
C PRO A 477 -23.18 -3.06 14.78
N SER A 478 -23.14 -3.14 13.45
CA SER A 478 -24.20 -3.77 12.68
C SER A 478 -24.32 -5.25 13.01
N LYS A 479 -25.56 -5.73 13.10
CA LYS A 479 -25.86 -7.15 13.31
C LYS A 479 -25.98 -7.94 12.00
N ILE A 480 -25.88 -7.26 10.86
CA ILE A 480 -26.26 -7.81 9.55
C ILE A 480 -25.21 -7.52 8.48
N TRP A 481 -24.67 -6.31 8.46
CA TRP A 481 -23.63 -5.91 7.51
C TRP A 481 -22.26 -6.15 8.13
N SER A 482 -21.35 -6.80 7.38
CA SER A 482 -20.01 -7.19 7.84
C SER A 482 -19.93 -8.27 8.94
N VAL A 483 -20.97 -9.07 9.15
CA VAL A 483 -20.96 -10.16 10.16
C VAL A 483 -20.86 -11.52 9.48
N ILE A 484 -20.00 -12.40 10.01
CA ILE A 484 -20.00 -13.83 9.70
C ILE A 484 -20.96 -14.51 10.70
N GLY A 485 -22.09 -15.05 10.23
CA GLY A 485 -23.06 -15.72 11.09
C GLY A 485 -22.51 -17.01 11.69
N LYS A 486 -22.85 -17.33 12.96
CA LYS A 486 -22.33 -18.52 13.68
C LYS A 486 -22.74 -19.86 13.08
N ASP A 487 -23.82 -19.90 12.29
CA ASP A 487 -24.37 -21.12 11.69
C ASP A 487 -24.31 -21.11 10.15
N GLU A 488 -23.62 -20.14 9.55
CA GLU A 488 -23.63 -19.92 8.10
C GLU A 488 -22.29 -20.31 7.46
N ASP A 489 -22.03 -21.62 7.38
CA ASP A 489 -20.98 -22.22 6.56
C ASP A 489 -21.35 -22.02 5.07
N ASN A 490 -21.03 -20.86 4.51
CA ASN A 490 -21.17 -20.62 3.08
C ASN A 490 -20.07 -19.71 2.56
N LYS A 491 -19.33 -20.22 1.58
CA LYS A 491 -18.33 -19.49 0.78
C LYS A 491 -18.80 -18.11 0.29
N GLU A 492 -20.11 -17.94 0.09
CA GLU A 492 -20.72 -16.66 -0.27
C GLU A 492 -20.63 -15.57 0.81
N ILE A 493 -20.44 -15.92 2.08
CA ILE A 493 -20.28 -14.99 3.20
C ILE A 493 -18.80 -14.67 3.41
N GLU A 494 -17.90 -15.65 3.30
CA GLU A 494 -16.46 -15.38 3.25
C GLU A 494 -16.13 -14.37 2.14
N ASP A 495 -16.67 -14.58 0.93
CA ASP A 495 -16.48 -13.67 -0.22
C ASP A 495 -17.15 -12.30 -0.04
N ARG A 496 -18.04 -12.13 0.95
CA ARG A 496 -18.62 -10.83 1.33
C ARG A 496 -17.71 -10.07 2.30
N VAL A 497 -17.13 -10.77 3.26
CA VAL A 497 -16.44 -10.13 4.39
C VAL A 497 -14.94 -10.01 4.15
N ALA A 498 -14.34 -10.97 3.44
CA ALA A 498 -12.95 -10.92 3.02
C ALA A 498 -12.86 -10.76 1.49
N PRO A 499 -11.99 -9.88 0.97
CA PRO A 499 -11.64 -9.92 -0.44
C PRO A 499 -10.87 -11.21 -0.78
N PRO A 500 -10.78 -11.58 -2.08
CA PRO A 500 -10.07 -12.78 -2.48
C PRO A 500 -8.60 -12.75 -2.04
N SER A 501 -8.19 -13.82 -1.36
CA SER A 501 -6.82 -14.11 -0.93
C SER A 501 -6.07 -14.85 -2.02
N MET A 502 -4.73 -14.76 -2.05
CA MET A 502 -3.91 -15.58 -2.94
C MET A 502 -4.27 -17.07 -2.82
N SER A 503 -4.40 -17.58 -1.59
CA SER A 503 -4.71 -18.98 -1.29
C SER A 503 -6.04 -19.47 -1.87
N ASP A 504 -7.02 -18.59 -2.12
CA ASP A 504 -8.33 -18.98 -2.67
C ASP A 504 -8.24 -19.56 -4.09
N TYR A 505 -7.12 -19.27 -4.75
CA TYR A 505 -6.87 -19.71 -6.11
C TYR A 505 -5.93 -20.92 -6.17
N MET A 506 -5.33 -21.38 -5.07
CA MET A 506 -4.35 -22.50 -5.07
C MET A 506 -5.01 -23.88 -5.22
N ASN A 507 -6.28 -24.00 -4.79
CA ASN A 507 -7.03 -25.27 -4.81
C ASN A 507 -7.95 -25.43 -6.05
N LYS A 508 -7.65 -24.73 -7.16
CA LYS A 508 -8.47 -24.77 -8.38
C LYS A 508 -7.66 -25.15 -9.62
#